data_AF-A0A655CHZ1-F1
#
_entry.id   AF-A0A655CHZ1-F1
#
_cell.length_a   1.000
_cell.length_b   1.000
_cell.length_c   1.000
_cell.angle_alpha   90.00
_cell.angle_beta   90.00
_cell.angle_gamma   90.00
#
_symmetry.space_group_name_H-M   'P 1'
#
loop_
_entity.id
_entity.type
_entity.pdbx_description
1 polymer ?
#
loop_
_entity_poly.entity_id
_entity_poly.type
_entity_poly.pdbx_seq_one_letter_code
_entity_poly.pdbx_strand_id
1 'polypeptide(L)'
;MQPAVDREPTGDGLVEWEGIGTVEAWTTPVNRDGQPEKAFLAVRTPDGSRSLAVITDPASVQATVREDIAGVKVAVAPDGTATLR
;
A
#
# COMPACT_ATOMS: atom_id res chain seq x y z
N MET A 1 23.69 -15.58 0.11
CA MET A 1 24.17 -16.19 1.38
C MET A 1 23.52 -15.44 2.53
N GLN A 2 23.18 -16.11 3.63
CA GLN A 2 22.48 -15.51 4.77
C GLN A 2 23.12 -14.23 5.34
N PRO A 3 24.46 -14.12 5.52
CA PRO A 3 25.08 -12.94 6.13
C PRO A 3 24.92 -11.64 5.34
N ALA A 4 24.61 -11.73 4.04
CA ALA A 4 24.33 -10.54 3.24
C ALA A 4 22.91 -10.01 3.49
N VAL A 5 21.95 -10.92 3.70
CA VAL A 5 20.55 -10.57 4.01
C VAL A 5 20.42 -10.02 5.42
N ASP A 6 21.08 -10.63 6.40
CA ASP A 6 21.00 -10.20 7.81
C ASP A 6 21.56 -8.79 8.07
N ARG A 7 22.39 -8.27 7.17
CA ARG A 7 22.96 -6.92 7.29
C ARG A 7 22.01 -5.84 6.76
N GLU A 8 21.03 -6.22 5.96
CA GLU A 8 20.13 -5.25 5.35
C GLU A 8 19.29 -4.56 6.44
N PRO A 9 19.13 -3.23 6.38
CA PRO A 9 18.30 -2.52 7.35
C PRO A 9 16.88 -3.07 7.39
N THR A 10 16.38 -3.33 8.59
CA THR A 10 14.98 -3.71 8.82
C THR A 10 14.12 -2.47 9.08
N GLY A 11 12.81 -2.60 8.89
CA GLY A 11 11.85 -1.59 9.29
C GLY A 11 10.66 -2.26 9.97
N ASP A 12 10.03 -1.55 10.91
CA ASP A 12 8.90 -2.07 11.67
C ASP A 12 7.67 -2.25 10.76
N GLY A 13 7.16 -3.47 10.70
CA GLY A 13 5.91 -3.82 10.02
C GLY A 13 4.78 -3.89 11.04
N LEU A 14 3.81 -2.99 10.91
CA LEU A 14 2.58 -2.98 11.71
C LEU A 14 1.56 -3.89 11.05
N VAL A 15 1.05 -4.87 11.80
CA VAL A 15 0.00 -5.79 11.32
C VAL A 15 -1.34 -5.09 11.24
N GLU A 16 -1.62 -4.26 12.25
CA GLU A 16 -2.82 -3.44 12.36
C GLU A 16 -2.38 -1.99 12.54
N TRP A 17 -2.89 -1.11 11.67
CA TRP A 17 -2.60 0.31 11.74
C TRP A 17 -3.74 1.12 11.10
N GLU A 18 -4.11 2.21 11.75
CA GLU A 18 -5.10 3.18 11.28
C GLU A 18 -4.47 4.57 11.24
N GLY A 19 -4.78 5.35 10.21
CA GLY A 19 -4.37 6.74 10.12
C GLY A 19 -4.06 7.22 8.70
N ILE A 20 -3.43 8.38 8.61
CA ILE A 20 -3.00 8.97 7.34
C ILE A 20 -1.53 8.66 7.10
N GLY A 21 -1.28 7.90 6.04
CA GLY A 21 0.04 7.46 5.64
C GLY A 21 0.38 7.95 4.23
N THR A 22 1.49 7.45 3.72
CA THR A 22 1.98 7.78 2.38
C THR A 22 2.21 6.49 1.61
N VAL A 23 1.73 6.40 0.37
CA VAL A 23 1.99 5.24 -0.47
C VAL A 23 3.49 5.17 -0.80
N GLU A 24 4.13 4.06 -0.44
CA GLU A 24 5.53 3.78 -0.76
C GLU A 24 5.67 2.98 -2.05
N ALA A 25 4.83 1.95 -2.17
CA ALA A 25 4.75 1.07 -3.32
C ALA A 25 3.33 0.50 -3.39
N TRP A 26 2.90 0.11 -4.58
CA TRP A 26 1.60 -0.52 -4.78
C TRP A 26 1.65 -1.56 -5.89
N THR A 27 0.65 -2.43 -5.88
CA THR A 27 0.37 -3.32 -7.01
C THR A 27 -1.13 -3.42 -7.21
N THR A 28 -1.54 -3.55 -8.47
CA THR A 28 -2.95 -3.67 -8.86
C THR A 28 -3.12 -4.91 -9.70
N PRO A 29 -3.45 -6.06 -9.08
CA PRO A 29 -3.77 -7.25 -9.85
C PRO A 29 -4.98 -7.00 -10.76
N VAL A 30 -4.88 -7.50 -11.98
CA VAL A 30 -5.97 -7.53 -12.95
C VAL A 30 -6.50 -8.96 -13.09
N ASN A 31 -7.79 -9.08 -13.36
CA ASN A 31 -8.42 -10.37 -13.63
C ASN A 31 -8.15 -10.84 -15.07
N ARG A 32 -8.78 -11.95 -15.47
CA ARG A 32 -8.59 -12.56 -16.80
C ARG A 32 -9.05 -11.67 -17.96
N ASP A 33 -9.98 -10.75 -17.69
CA ASP A 33 -10.49 -9.77 -18.65
C ASP A 33 -9.68 -8.46 -18.62
N GLY A 34 -8.56 -8.44 -17.89
CA GLY A 34 -7.69 -7.28 -17.74
C GLY A 34 -8.26 -6.18 -16.83
N GLN A 35 -9.32 -6.47 -16.07
CA GLN A 35 -9.94 -5.48 -15.19
C GLN A 35 -9.26 -5.48 -13.82
N PRO A 36 -8.82 -4.32 -13.30
CA PRO A 36 -8.27 -4.22 -11.96
C PRO A 36 -9.37 -4.38 -10.90
N GLU A 37 -9.12 -5.21 -9.88
CA GLU A 37 -10.13 -5.55 -8.87
C GLU A 37 -9.89 -4.89 -7.51
N LYS A 38 -8.61 -4.65 -7.18
CA LYS A 38 -8.16 -4.02 -5.93
C LYS A 38 -6.73 -3.53 -6.10
N ALA A 39 -6.31 -2.59 -5.26
CA ALA A 39 -4.90 -2.21 -5.16
C ALA A 39 -4.36 -2.53 -3.76
N PHE A 40 -3.25 -3.24 -3.69
CA PHE A 40 -2.53 -3.48 -2.44
C PHE A 40 -1.42 -2.45 -2.29
N LEU A 41 -1.32 -1.85 -1.11
CA LEU A 41 -0.41 -0.76 -0.81
C LEU A 41 0.59 -1.17 0.27
N ALA A 42 1.85 -0.79 0.09
CA ALA A 42 2.77 -0.56 1.20
C ALA A 42 2.67 0.91 1.60
N VAL A 43 2.29 1.18 2.85
CA VAL A 43 2.05 2.53 3.37
C VAL A 43 3.11 2.88 4.41
N ARG A 44 3.79 4.01 4.23
CA ARG A 44 4.64 4.61 5.27
C ARG A 44 3.82 5.44 6.24
N THR A 45 3.96 5.10 7.51
CA THR A 45 3.36 5.84 8.61
C THR A 45 4.18 7.11 8.92
N PRO A 46 3.62 8.12 9.60
CA PRO A 46 4.36 9.34 9.94
C PRO A 46 5.61 9.13 10.80
N ASP A 47 5.65 8.08 11.62
CA ASP A 47 6.80 7.67 12.44
C ASP A 47 7.80 6.79 11.69
N GLY A 48 7.52 6.45 10.42
CA GLY A 48 8.45 5.77 9.53
C GLY A 48 8.32 4.25 9.48
N SER A 49 7.40 3.64 10.23
CA SER A 49 7.00 2.23 10.08
C SER A 49 6.26 1.97 8.76
N ARG A 50 5.95 0.69 8.50
CA ARG A 50 5.17 0.25 7.33
C ARG A 50 3.91 -0.49 7.77
N SER A 51 2.82 -0.27 7.05
CA SER A 51 1.61 -1.08 7.12
C SER A 51 1.18 -1.50 5.71
N LEU A 52 0.47 -2.62 5.61
CA LEU A 52 -0.25 -2.99 4.39
C LEU A 52 -1.67 -2.45 4.43
N ALA A 53 -2.20 -2.08 3.26
CA ALA A 53 -3.59 -1.66 3.11
C ALA A 53 -4.13 -2.04 1.73
N VAL A 54 -5.46 -1.99 1.58
CA VAL A 54 -6.15 -2.33 0.31
C VAL A 54 -7.16 -1.26 -0.10
N ILE A 55 -7.07 -0.80 -1.35
CA ILE A 55 -8.11 0.01 -1.98
C ILE A 55 -9.06 -0.96 -2.71
N THR A 56 -10.36 -0.84 -2.44
CA THR A 56 -11.43 -1.63 -3.07
C THR A 56 -12.46 -0.78 -3.81
N ASP A 57 -12.42 0.54 -3.67
CA ASP A 57 -13.27 1.45 -4.44
C ASP A 57 -12.94 1.36 -5.94
N PRO A 58 -13.89 1.01 -6.83
CA PRO A 58 -13.60 0.77 -8.23
C PRO A 58 -12.97 1.95 -8.97
N ALA A 59 -13.38 3.19 -8.68
CA ALA A 59 -12.82 4.37 -9.33
C ALA A 59 -11.37 4.58 -8.91
N SER A 60 -11.08 4.45 -7.62
CA SER A 60 -9.73 4.55 -7.06
C SER A 60 -8.82 3.43 -7.56
N VAL A 61 -9.32 2.18 -7.65
CA VAL A 61 -8.58 1.03 -8.21
C VAL A 61 -8.23 1.24 -9.68
N GLN A 62 -9.10 1.88 -10.47
CA GLN A 62 -8.81 2.23 -11.86
C GLN A 62 -7.76 3.34 -11.98
N ALA A 63 -7.67 4.26 -11.00
CA ALA A 63 -6.65 5.29 -10.99
C ALA A 63 -5.25 4.69 -10.79
N THR A 64 -5.10 3.67 -9.94
CA THR A 64 -3.79 3.09 -9.59
C THR A 64 -3.08 2.37 -10.74
N VAL A 65 -3.78 2.05 -11.84
CA VAL A 65 -3.18 1.49 -13.07
C VAL A 65 -2.83 2.56 -14.11
N ARG A 66 -3.35 3.78 -13.96
CA ARG A 66 -3.13 4.89 -14.91
C ARG A 66 -2.14 5.92 -14.37
N GLU A 67 -2.11 6.06 -13.06
CA GLU A 67 -1.39 7.12 -12.36
C GLU A 67 -0.25 6.54 -11.52
N ASP A 68 0.82 7.30 -11.38
CA ASP A 68 1.84 7.04 -10.37
C ASP A 68 1.34 7.58 -9.03
N ILE A 69 1.02 6.66 -8.11
CA ILE A 69 0.51 7.02 -6.79
C ILE A 69 1.58 6.96 -5.70
N ALA A 70 2.86 6.81 -6.04
CA ALA A 70 3.94 6.95 -5.06
C ALA A 70 3.87 8.32 -4.39
N GLY A 71 4.04 8.37 -3.07
CA GLY A 71 4.03 9.63 -2.33
C GLY A 71 2.64 10.22 -2.05
N VAL A 72 1.56 9.65 -2.62
CA VAL A 72 0.19 10.11 -2.37
C VAL A 72 -0.23 9.78 -0.94
N LYS A 73 -1.04 10.66 -0.35
CA LYS A 73 -1.62 10.42 0.97
C LYS A 73 -2.77 9.44 0.89
N VAL A 74 -2.82 8.54 1.85
CA VAL A 74 -3.86 7.52 1.97
C VAL A 74 -4.35 7.48 3.40
N ALA A 75 -5.66 7.40 3.59
CA ALA A 75 -6.24 7.08 4.89
C ALA A 75 -6.50 5.58 4.96
N VAL A 76 -5.86 4.92 5.92
CA VAL A 76 -6.05 3.50 6.24
C VAL A 76 -7.03 3.40 7.41
N ALA A 77 -8.07 2.60 7.23
CA ALA A 77 -9.08 2.31 8.24
C ALA A 77 -8.66 1.10 9.11
N PRO A 78 -9.30 0.87 10.28
CA PRO A 78 -8.97 -0.23 11.18
C PRO A 78 -9.03 -1.64 10.56
N ASP A 79 -9.85 -1.82 9.52
CA ASP A 79 -10.00 -3.09 8.79
C ASP A 79 -8.96 -3.28 7.67
N GLY A 80 -8.01 -2.35 7.54
CA GLY A 80 -6.97 -2.36 6.51
C GLY A 80 -7.43 -1.82 5.15
N THR A 81 -8.68 -1.36 5.02
CA THR A 81 -9.11 -0.66 3.80
C THR A 81 -8.51 0.74 3.70
N ALA A 82 -8.32 1.22 2.47
CA ALA A 82 -7.64 2.47 2.18
C ALA A 82 -8.41 3.35 1.20
N THR A 83 -8.32 4.66 1.41
CA THR A 83 -8.85 5.70 0.51
C THR A 83 -7.77 6.72 0.18
N LEU A 84 -7.62 7.04 -1.11
CA LEU A 84 -6.73 8.11 -1.57
C LEU A 84 -7.21 9.48 -1.04
N ARG A 85 -6.28 10.40 -0.82
CA ARG A 85 -6.53 11.74 -0.25
C ARG A 85 -5.98 12.85 -1.13
#